data_AF-A0AAD5X9T3-F1
#
_entry.id   AF-A0AAD5X9T3-F1
#
_cell.length_a   1.000
_cell.length_b   1.000
_cell.length_c   1.000
_cell.angle_alpha   90.00
_cell.angle_beta   90.00
_cell.angle_gamma   90.00
#
_symmetry.space_group_name_H-M   'P 1'
#
loop_
_entity.id
_entity.type
_entity.pdbx_description
1 polymer ?
#
loop_
_entity_poly.entity_id
_entity_poly.type
_entity_poly.pdbx_seq_one_letter_code
_entity_poly.pdbx_strand_id
1 'polypeptide(L)'
;MPQLDAMRFRSTVESILQCHGALDEFCALLDKKLPAQLPNITSSKDSKPELEPEQVWSVEICPREGICSFSKPLIVAVATTSTARTVRVAHAWADVWDVAYEPLVEFGLIPSSEPVSSTFSSTVESASTPSLLPTSSSSSSRRRYTWVPMNRYSSHQGGFVVFQTHVETEAAVLECEAWANVLVERAYGDTRQAQLRHLSSD
;
A
#
# COMPACT_ATOMS: atom_id res chain seq x y z
N MET A 1 -1.55 20.01 -10.10
CA MET A 1 -0.37 19.12 -9.97
C MET A 1 -0.65 18.06 -8.91
N PRO A 2 -1.41 17.00 -9.24
CA PRO A 2 -1.86 15.99 -8.28
C PRO A 2 -0.84 14.89 -7.93
N GLN A 3 0.31 14.82 -8.63
CA GLN A 3 1.32 13.77 -8.39
C GLN A 3 2.11 13.94 -7.10
N LEU A 4 2.27 15.17 -6.57
CA LEU A 4 3.11 15.41 -5.40
C LEU A 4 2.51 14.84 -4.11
N ASP A 5 1.19 14.82 -4.01
CA ASP A 5 0.48 14.65 -2.73
C ASP A 5 0.10 13.18 -2.47
N ALA A 6 -0.16 12.39 -3.53
CA ALA A 6 -0.28 10.93 -3.41
C ALA A 6 1.03 10.28 -2.90
N MET A 7 2.17 10.96 -3.04
CA MET A 7 3.44 10.49 -2.47
C MET A 7 3.42 10.52 -0.94
N ARG A 8 2.69 11.45 -0.31
CA ARG A 8 2.66 11.57 1.16
C ARG A 8 1.95 10.39 1.79
N PHE A 9 0.75 10.05 1.31
CA PHE A 9 0.00 8.90 1.83
C PHE A 9 0.80 7.60 1.67
N ARG A 10 1.33 7.37 0.47
CA ARG A 10 2.23 6.24 0.21
C ARG A 10 3.41 6.22 1.18
N SER A 11 4.13 7.33 1.33
CA SER A 11 5.29 7.43 2.22
C SER A 11 4.91 7.15 3.66
N THR A 12 3.73 7.56 4.12
CA THR A 12 3.22 7.24 5.46
C THR A 12 3.01 5.74 5.61
N VAL A 13 2.34 5.08 4.66
CA VAL A 13 2.12 3.63 4.70
C VAL A 13 3.46 2.88 4.66
N GLU A 14 4.37 3.25 3.75
CA GLU A 14 5.71 2.64 3.66
C GLU A 14 6.52 2.84 4.96
N SER A 15 6.44 4.02 5.59
CA SER A 15 7.08 4.29 6.88
C SER A 15 6.51 3.41 7.99
N ILE A 16 5.19 3.24 8.05
CA ILE A 16 4.54 2.36 9.04
C ILE A 16 5.02 0.92 8.83
N LEU A 17 4.98 0.41 7.59
CA LEU A 17 5.47 -0.93 7.27
C LEU A 17 6.96 -1.09 7.61
N GLN A 18 7.77 -0.06 7.41
CA GLN A 18 9.20 -0.06 7.75
C GLN A 18 9.42 -0.18 9.26
N CYS A 19 8.65 0.55 10.07
CA CYS A 19 8.69 0.47 11.52
C CYS A 19 8.40 -0.95 12.02
N HIS A 20 7.47 -1.64 11.37
CA HIS A 20 7.09 -3.03 11.71
C HIS A 20 7.91 -4.11 10.98
N GLY A 21 8.93 -3.74 10.21
CA GLY A 21 9.79 -4.69 9.50
C GLY A 21 9.13 -5.41 8.30
N ALA A 22 7.97 -4.95 7.84
CA ALA A 22 7.22 -5.57 6.73
C ALA A 22 7.43 -4.87 5.38
N LEU A 23 8.16 -3.74 5.32
CA LEU A 23 8.35 -2.99 4.08
C LEU A 23 9.07 -3.81 3.00
N ASP A 24 10.08 -4.59 3.37
CA ASP A 24 10.86 -5.36 2.40
C ASP A 24 10.04 -6.47 1.75
N GLU A 25 9.20 -7.16 2.54
CA GLU A 25 8.26 -8.15 2.03
C GLU A 25 7.22 -7.50 1.10
N PHE A 26 6.65 -6.37 1.53
CA PHE A 26 5.73 -5.58 0.72
C PHE A 26 6.36 -5.18 -0.62
N CYS A 27 7.56 -4.62 -0.61
CA CYS A 27 8.28 -4.27 -1.84
C CYS A 27 8.58 -5.51 -2.70
N ALA A 28 9.02 -6.62 -2.11
CA ALA A 28 9.28 -7.85 -2.84
C ALA A 28 8.03 -8.37 -3.56
N LEU A 29 6.84 -8.24 -2.94
CA LEU A 29 5.57 -8.58 -3.58
C LEU A 29 5.25 -7.68 -4.77
N LEU A 30 5.50 -6.38 -4.63
CA LEU A 30 5.32 -5.45 -5.74
C LEU A 30 6.29 -5.77 -6.89
N ASP A 31 7.50 -6.23 -6.60
CA ASP A 31 8.51 -6.57 -7.61
C ASP A 31 8.31 -7.95 -8.27
N LYS A 32 7.44 -8.83 -7.73
CA LYS A 32 7.10 -10.11 -8.38
C LYS A 32 6.59 -9.84 -9.79
N LYS A 33 6.71 -10.83 -10.69
CA LYS A 33 6.03 -10.73 -12.00
C LYS A 33 4.54 -10.95 -11.79
N LEU A 34 3.70 -10.27 -12.58
CA LEU A 34 2.28 -10.59 -12.61
C LEU A 34 2.14 -12.04 -13.09
N PRO A 35 1.18 -12.80 -12.56
CA PRO A 35 0.91 -14.15 -13.08
C PRO A 35 0.61 -14.03 -14.57
N ALA A 36 1.24 -14.90 -15.37
CA ALA A 36 1.04 -14.89 -16.81
C ALA A 36 -0.45 -15.09 -17.10
N GLN A 37 -1.02 -14.31 -18.02
CA GLN A 37 -2.36 -14.58 -18.51
C GLN A 37 -2.37 -15.99 -19.08
N LEU A 38 -3.21 -16.86 -18.51
CA LEU A 38 -3.42 -18.19 -19.06
C LEU A 38 -3.82 -18.03 -20.52
N PRO A 39 -3.23 -18.81 -21.44
CA PRO A 39 -3.57 -18.74 -22.85
C PRO A 39 -5.07 -18.93 -22.98
N ASN A 40 -5.71 -17.98 -23.65
CA ASN A 40 -7.15 -17.88 -23.86
C ASN A 40 -7.68 -19.23 -24.39
N ILE A 41 -8.16 -20.12 -23.50
CA ILE A 41 -8.63 -21.44 -23.90
C ILE A 41 -9.93 -21.20 -24.68
N THR A 42 -9.82 -21.27 -25.99
CA THR A 42 -10.93 -21.07 -26.91
C THR A 42 -12.02 -22.11 -26.65
N SER A 43 -13.07 -21.65 -25.97
CA SER A 43 -14.48 -22.01 -26.20
C SER A 43 -14.79 -23.51 -26.32
N SER A 44 -14.89 -24.20 -25.18
CA SER A 44 -15.96 -25.17 -25.00
C SER A 44 -17.15 -24.44 -24.36
N LYS A 45 -18.31 -24.51 -25.00
CA LYS A 45 -19.44 -23.58 -24.84
C LYS A 45 -20.18 -23.64 -23.48
N ASP A 46 -19.73 -24.44 -22.52
CA ASP A 46 -20.48 -24.74 -21.29
C ASP A 46 -19.65 -24.74 -19.99
N SER A 47 -18.38 -24.29 -20.02
CA SER A 47 -17.58 -24.19 -18.78
C SER A 47 -17.58 -22.76 -18.25
N LYS A 48 -18.19 -22.56 -17.06
CA LYS A 48 -18.07 -21.33 -16.27
C LYS A 48 -16.58 -21.03 -16.10
N PRO A 49 -16.08 -19.84 -16.48
CA PRO A 49 -14.66 -19.53 -16.32
C PRO A 49 -14.33 -19.61 -14.82
N GLU A 50 -13.51 -20.58 -14.47
CA GLU A 50 -12.92 -20.69 -13.14
C GLU A 50 -11.95 -19.52 -13.01
N LEU A 51 -12.35 -18.51 -12.22
CA LEU A 51 -11.49 -17.39 -11.89
C LEU A 51 -10.34 -17.94 -11.05
N GLU A 52 -9.12 -17.84 -11.57
CA GLU A 52 -7.91 -18.17 -10.81
C GLU A 52 -7.92 -17.48 -9.44
N PRO A 53 -7.45 -18.15 -8.37
CA PRO A 53 -7.45 -17.57 -7.04
C PRO A 53 -6.62 -16.29 -7.02
N GLU A 54 -7.23 -15.19 -6.59
CA GLU A 54 -6.52 -13.92 -6.38
C GLU A 54 -5.40 -14.15 -5.37
N GLN A 55 -4.15 -13.88 -5.76
CA GLN A 55 -3.06 -13.89 -4.80
C GLN A 55 -3.16 -12.63 -3.95
N VAL A 56 -3.58 -12.81 -2.70
CA VAL A 56 -3.69 -11.74 -1.72
C VAL A 56 -2.57 -11.88 -0.70
N TRP A 57 -1.88 -10.78 -0.46
CA TRP A 57 -1.04 -10.61 0.72
C TRP A 57 -1.67 -9.55 1.60
N SER A 58 -1.69 -9.76 2.91
CA SER A 58 -2.24 -8.78 3.83
C SER A 58 -1.58 -8.85 5.20
N VAL A 59 -1.38 -7.67 5.77
CA VAL A 59 -0.93 -7.48 7.15
C VAL A 59 -1.95 -6.62 7.89
N GLU A 60 -2.09 -6.91 9.17
CA GLU A 60 -2.90 -6.16 10.11
C GLU A 60 -1.98 -5.55 11.18
N ILE A 61 -2.16 -4.27 11.45
CA ILE A 61 -1.45 -3.54 12.50
C ILE A 61 -2.47 -3.25 13.59
N CYS A 62 -2.36 -4.01 14.68
CA CYS A 62 -3.27 -3.98 15.82
C CYS A 62 -2.62 -3.25 17.02
N PRO A 63 -3.43 -2.78 17.99
CA PRO A 63 -2.93 -2.47 19.32
C PRO A 63 -2.17 -3.67 19.91
N ARG A 64 -1.11 -3.39 20.64
CA ARG A 64 -0.48 -4.36 21.54
C ARG A 64 -1.42 -4.66 22.71
N GLU A 65 -1.42 -5.89 23.18
CA GLU A 65 -2.28 -6.29 24.30
C GLU A 65 -2.01 -5.42 25.53
N GLY A 66 -3.08 -4.93 26.17
CA GLY A 66 -3.02 -4.06 27.34
C GLY A 66 -2.81 -2.58 27.03
N ILE A 67 -2.68 -2.17 25.77
CA ILE A 67 -2.59 -0.75 25.36
C ILE A 67 -3.91 -0.33 24.70
N CYS A 68 -4.57 0.68 25.28
CA CYS A 68 -5.89 1.16 24.85
C CYS A 68 -5.80 2.44 24.01
N SER A 69 -4.85 2.54 23.07
CA SER A 69 -4.61 3.80 22.34
C SER A 69 -5.18 3.87 20.92
N PHE A 70 -5.53 2.76 20.27
CA PHE A 70 -6.11 2.78 18.92
C PHE A 70 -7.55 2.28 18.95
N SER A 71 -8.43 2.98 18.25
CA SER A 71 -9.85 2.60 18.17
C SER A 71 -10.12 1.48 17.16
N LYS A 72 -9.26 1.27 16.16
CA LYS A 72 -9.48 0.29 15.08
C LYS A 72 -8.13 -0.25 14.54
N PRO A 73 -7.96 -1.55 14.27
CA PRO A 73 -6.77 -2.06 13.56
C PRO A 73 -6.67 -1.50 12.13
N LEU A 74 -5.44 -1.42 11.62
CA LEU A 74 -5.14 -0.99 10.25
C LEU A 74 -4.73 -2.19 9.40
N ILE A 75 -5.45 -2.45 8.31
CA ILE A 75 -5.12 -3.49 7.34
C ILE A 75 -4.45 -2.83 6.14
N VAL A 76 -3.34 -3.43 5.70
CA VAL A 76 -2.69 -3.16 4.42
C VAL A 76 -2.68 -4.46 3.63
N ALA A 77 -3.31 -4.46 2.46
CA ALA A 77 -3.41 -5.61 1.60
C ALA A 77 -2.94 -5.28 0.18
N VAL A 78 -2.33 -6.26 -0.47
CA VAL A 78 -1.98 -6.25 -1.88
C VAL A 78 -2.75 -7.37 -2.56
N ALA A 79 -3.63 -7.03 -3.48
CA ALA A 79 -4.28 -8.01 -4.34
C ALA A 79 -3.60 -7.98 -5.72
N THR A 80 -3.26 -9.17 -6.21
CA THR A 80 -2.64 -9.33 -7.53
C THR A 80 -3.57 -10.12 -8.44
N THR A 81 -3.93 -9.52 -9.57
CA THR A 81 -4.64 -10.19 -10.66
C THR A 81 -3.69 -10.45 -11.83
N SER A 82 -4.18 -11.11 -12.87
CA SER A 82 -3.41 -11.33 -14.11
C SER A 82 -3.11 -10.05 -14.90
N THR A 83 -3.81 -8.95 -14.58
CA THR A 83 -3.71 -7.68 -15.32
C THR A 83 -3.21 -6.52 -14.48
N ALA A 84 -3.38 -6.57 -13.15
CA ALA A 84 -3.13 -5.43 -12.29
C ALA A 84 -2.68 -5.85 -10.88
N ARG A 85 -2.13 -4.88 -10.16
CA ARG A 85 -2.00 -4.93 -8.71
C ARG A 85 -2.75 -3.78 -8.09
N THR A 86 -3.38 -4.07 -6.97
CA THR A 86 -4.04 -3.07 -6.15
C THR A 86 -3.51 -3.13 -4.74
N VAL A 87 -3.32 -1.95 -4.12
CA VAL A 87 -3.06 -1.82 -2.69
C VAL A 87 -4.35 -1.33 -2.05
N ARG A 88 -4.80 -2.05 -1.03
CA ARG A 88 -5.93 -1.65 -0.20
C ARG A 88 -5.40 -1.32 1.16
N VAL A 89 -5.80 -0.16 1.67
CA VAL A 89 -5.57 0.21 3.06
C VAL A 89 -6.94 0.41 3.67
N ALA A 90 -7.16 -0.08 4.88
CA ALA A 90 -8.40 0.19 5.60
C ALA A 90 -8.23 0.11 7.11
N HIS A 91 -9.04 0.85 7.87
CA HIS A 91 -9.32 0.37 9.22
C HIS A 91 -10.37 -0.73 9.16
N ALA A 92 -10.17 -1.81 9.89
CA ALA A 92 -11.14 -2.88 10.05
C ALA A 92 -11.70 -2.89 11.46
N TRP A 93 -12.93 -3.35 11.65
CA TRP A 93 -13.44 -3.78 12.94
C TRP A 93 -14.51 -4.85 12.75
N ALA A 94 -14.65 -5.71 13.75
CA ALA A 94 -15.77 -6.63 13.81
C ALA A 94 -17.05 -5.85 14.15
N ASP A 95 -18.03 -5.90 13.25
CA ASP A 95 -19.42 -5.56 13.54
C ASP A 95 -20.18 -6.84 13.95
N VAL A 96 -21.41 -6.68 14.45
CA VAL A 96 -22.21 -7.78 15.00
C VAL A 96 -22.37 -8.95 14.03
N TRP A 97 -22.35 -8.68 12.72
CA TRP A 97 -22.64 -9.67 11.68
C TRP A 97 -21.58 -9.74 10.56
N ASP A 98 -20.62 -8.82 10.52
CA ASP A 98 -19.64 -8.74 9.41
C ASP A 98 -18.37 -7.96 9.83
N VAL A 99 -17.35 -7.94 8.97
CA VAL A 99 -16.18 -7.05 9.09
C VAL A 99 -16.46 -5.75 8.34
N ALA A 100 -16.49 -4.65 9.08
CA ALA A 100 -16.65 -3.32 8.50
C ALA A 100 -15.30 -2.66 8.25
N TYR A 101 -15.22 -1.89 7.14
CA TYR A 101 -14.02 -1.18 6.73
C TYR A 101 -14.27 0.33 6.62
N GLU A 102 -13.39 1.18 7.20
CA GLU A 102 -13.58 2.64 7.15
C GLU A 102 -12.33 3.52 7.47
N PRO A 103 -11.95 4.41 6.54
CA PRO A 103 -12.22 4.29 5.11
C PRO A 103 -11.46 3.08 4.57
N LEU A 104 -12.02 2.38 3.58
CA LEU A 104 -11.24 1.51 2.70
C LEU A 104 -10.82 2.37 1.52
N VAL A 105 -9.52 2.52 1.30
CA VAL A 105 -8.97 3.22 0.13
C VAL A 105 -8.19 2.22 -0.70
N GLU A 106 -8.50 2.20 -2.00
CA GLU A 106 -7.89 1.31 -2.98
C GLU A 106 -7.05 2.11 -3.96
N PHE A 107 -5.84 1.63 -4.21
CA PHE A 107 -4.88 2.21 -5.14
C PHE A 107 -4.53 1.20 -6.23
N GLY A 108 -4.60 1.62 -7.49
CA GLY A 108 -4.01 0.90 -8.60
C GLY A 108 -2.52 1.17 -8.64
N LEU A 109 -1.71 0.13 -8.89
CA LEU A 109 -0.27 0.27 -9.03
C LEU A 109 0.14 0.28 -10.50
N ILE A 110 0.67 1.42 -10.95
CA ILE A 110 1.20 1.58 -12.30
C ILE A 110 2.74 1.50 -12.23
N PRO A 111 3.40 0.58 -12.96
CA PRO A 111 4.86 0.59 -13.05
C PRO A 111 5.36 1.93 -13.59
N SER A 112 6.23 2.62 -12.86
CA SER A 112 6.87 3.82 -13.39
C SER A 112 7.88 3.41 -14.47
N SER A 113 7.66 3.85 -15.70
CA SER A 113 8.58 3.64 -16.82
C SER A 113 9.79 4.58 -16.80
N GLU A 114 9.78 5.60 -15.93
CA GLU A 114 10.83 6.59 -15.90
C GLU A 114 12.09 6.04 -15.21
N PRO A 115 13.23 5.96 -15.92
CA PRO A 115 14.49 5.72 -15.25
C PRO A 115 14.75 6.92 -14.34
N VAL A 116 14.70 6.70 -13.03
CA VAL A 116 15.05 7.72 -12.04
C VAL A 116 16.50 8.09 -12.31
N SER A 117 16.72 9.19 -13.01
CA SER A 117 18.05 9.77 -13.16
C SER A 117 18.43 10.22 -11.76
N SER A 118 19.26 9.42 -11.09
CA SER A 118 19.83 9.71 -9.79
C SER A 118 20.85 10.84 -9.92
N THR A 119 20.40 12.01 -10.36
CA THR A 119 21.18 13.23 -10.44
C THR A 119 20.96 14.03 -9.15
N PHE A 120 21.23 13.41 -8.00
CA PHE A 120 21.56 14.20 -6.82
C PHE A 120 23.06 14.50 -6.92
N SER A 121 23.39 15.56 -7.67
CA SER A 121 24.69 16.22 -7.54
C SER A 121 24.75 16.83 -6.15
N SER A 122 25.26 16.06 -5.20
CA SER A 122 25.65 16.55 -3.89
C SER A 122 26.90 17.43 -4.06
N THR A 123 26.69 18.68 -4.47
CA THR A 123 27.74 19.70 -4.47
C THR A 123 27.75 20.35 -3.09
N VAL A 124 28.37 19.69 -2.13
CA VAL A 124 28.84 20.36 -0.91
C VAL A 124 30.31 20.00 -0.71
N GLU A 125 31.15 21.00 -0.94
CA GLU A 125 32.59 20.98 -0.68
C GLU A 125 32.87 20.77 0.81
N SER A 126 33.65 19.73 1.08
CA SER A 126 34.82 19.70 1.96
C SER A 126 34.78 20.40 3.34
N ALA A 127 34.69 19.59 4.39
CA ALA A 127 35.62 19.68 5.54
C ALA A 127 35.89 18.28 6.11
N SER A 128 37.17 17.97 6.30
CA SER A 128 37.78 16.64 6.36
C SER A 128 37.53 15.86 7.65
N THR A 129 37.17 14.57 7.55
CA THR A 129 37.46 13.54 8.58
C THR A 129 37.54 12.16 7.90
N PRO A 130 38.59 11.34 8.13
CA PRO A 130 38.76 10.08 7.42
C PRO A 130 38.15 8.89 8.16
N SER A 131 37.71 7.93 7.34
CA SER A 131 37.70 6.49 7.60
C SER A 131 36.60 5.92 8.48
N LEU A 132 35.67 5.20 7.85
CA LEU A 132 35.27 3.82 8.20
C LEU A 132 34.59 3.20 6.96
N LEU A 133 34.78 1.88 6.80
CA LEU A 133 34.60 1.05 5.60
C LEU A 133 33.33 1.31 4.75
N PRO A 134 33.42 1.24 3.40
CA PRO A 134 32.25 1.26 2.54
C PRO A 134 31.51 -0.08 2.66
N THR A 135 30.46 -0.12 3.49
CA THR A 135 29.44 -1.16 3.36
C THR A 135 28.74 -0.95 2.03
N SER A 136 29.07 -1.79 1.06
CA SER A 136 28.40 -1.88 -0.24
C SER A 136 26.94 -2.30 -0.04
N SER A 137 26.10 -1.31 0.28
CA SER A 137 24.65 -1.44 0.21
C SER A 137 24.30 -1.61 -1.26
N SER A 138 24.06 -2.86 -1.66
CA SER A 138 23.53 -3.19 -2.98
C SER A 138 22.22 -2.44 -3.16
N SER A 139 22.26 -1.32 -3.89
CA SER A 139 21.09 -0.53 -4.21
C SER A 139 20.34 -1.28 -5.30
N SER A 140 19.65 -2.35 -4.91
CA SER A 140 18.69 -3.02 -5.77
C SER A 140 17.74 -1.96 -6.27
N SER A 141 17.74 -1.71 -7.58
CA SER A 141 16.88 -0.74 -8.24
C SER A 141 15.42 -1.18 -8.08
N ARG A 142 14.81 -0.90 -6.92
CA ARG A 142 13.42 -1.22 -6.63
C ARG A 142 12.57 -0.52 -7.68
N ARG A 143 11.72 -1.28 -8.38
CA ARG A 143 10.80 -0.68 -9.35
C ARG A 143 9.87 0.23 -8.58
N ARG A 144 9.85 1.51 -8.95
CA ARG A 144 8.92 2.45 -8.33
C ARG A 144 7.57 2.27 -8.99
N TYR A 145 6.56 1.99 -8.17
CA TYR A 145 5.17 2.02 -8.60
C TYR A 145 4.56 3.38 -8.28
N THR A 146 3.76 3.91 -9.18
CA THR A 146 2.90 5.06 -8.92
C THR A 146 1.58 4.54 -8.35
N TRP A 147 1.21 5.02 -7.17
CA TRP A 147 -0.06 4.67 -6.53
C TRP A 147 -1.13 5.63 -7.03
N VAL A 148 -2.12 5.11 -7.74
CA VAL A 148 -3.22 5.90 -8.29
C VAL A 148 -4.48 5.57 -7.50
N PRO A 149 -5.08 6.51 -6.75
CA PRO A 149 -6.31 6.23 -6.01
C PRO A 149 -7.42 5.86 -6.99
N MET A 150 -8.14 4.77 -6.70
CA MET A 150 -9.21 4.24 -7.54
C MET A 150 -10.57 4.35 -6.85
N ASN A 151 -10.65 3.86 -5.60
CA ASN A 151 -11.92 3.74 -4.89
C ASN A 151 -11.77 4.14 -3.43
N ARG A 152 -12.85 4.73 -2.87
CA ARG A 152 -13.03 4.86 -1.44
C ARG A 152 -14.39 4.32 -1.04
N TYR A 153 -14.40 3.51 0.01
CA TYR A 153 -15.61 3.00 0.63
C TYR A 153 -15.72 3.48 2.08
N SER A 154 -16.90 3.97 2.46
CA SER A 154 -17.24 4.43 3.81
C SER A 154 -18.59 3.85 4.21
N SER A 155 -18.58 2.88 5.13
CA SER A 155 -19.81 2.19 5.58
C SER A 155 -20.82 3.14 6.22
N HIS A 156 -20.39 4.14 6.99
CA HIS A 156 -21.29 5.07 7.69
C HIS A 156 -22.04 6.07 6.78
N GLN A 157 -21.60 6.25 5.53
CA GLN A 157 -22.28 7.13 4.58
C GLN A 157 -23.19 6.38 3.59
N GLY A 158 -23.24 5.04 3.67
CA GLY A 158 -24.03 4.22 2.73
C GLY A 158 -23.63 4.40 1.26
N GLY A 159 -22.41 4.88 1.01
CA GLY A 159 -21.94 5.30 -0.31
C GLY A 159 -20.60 4.67 -0.68
N PHE A 160 -20.51 4.20 -1.92
CA PHE A 160 -19.26 3.85 -2.58
C PHE A 160 -18.87 5.01 -3.50
N VAL A 161 -17.70 5.59 -3.28
CA VAL A 161 -17.18 6.65 -4.15
C VAL A 161 -16.13 6.02 -5.05
N VAL A 162 -16.49 5.83 -6.32
CA VAL A 162 -15.55 5.46 -7.38
C VAL A 162 -14.98 6.77 -7.93
N PHE A 163 -13.67 6.91 -7.93
CA PHE A 163 -13.03 8.03 -8.60
C PHE A 163 -12.80 7.63 -10.07
N GLN A 164 -13.78 7.90 -10.93
CA GLN A 164 -13.71 7.58 -12.36
C GLN A 164 -13.13 8.72 -13.20
N THR A 165 -13.22 9.95 -12.72
CA THR A 165 -12.83 11.17 -13.46
C THR A 165 -11.58 11.84 -12.90
N HIS A 166 -10.94 12.68 -13.73
CA HIS A 166 -9.77 13.44 -13.31
C HIS A 166 -10.08 14.45 -12.18
N VAL A 167 -11.29 15.03 -12.15
CA VAL A 167 -11.73 15.96 -11.09
C VAL A 167 -11.86 15.22 -9.75
N GLU A 168 -12.39 14.00 -9.80
CA GLU A 168 -12.48 13.09 -8.65
C GLU A 168 -11.11 12.65 -8.13
N THR A 169 -10.08 12.65 -8.99
CA THR A 169 -8.71 12.28 -8.59
C THR A 169 -8.09 13.32 -7.65
N GLU A 170 -8.31 14.62 -7.86
CA GLU A 170 -7.78 15.67 -6.96
C GLU A 170 -8.46 15.62 -5.59
N ALA A 171 -9.78 15.39 -5.55
CA ALA A 171 -10.49 15.17 -4.30
C ALA A 171 -9.97 13.92 -3.57
N ALA A 172 -9.77 12.82 -4.29
CA ALA A 172 -9.20 11.59 -3.72
C ALA A 172 -7.82 11.82 -3.10
N VAL A 173 -6.99 12.65 -3.74
CA VAL A 173 -5.66 13.02 -3.25
C VAL A 173 -5.74 13.80 -1.93
N LEU A 174 -6.62 14.81 -1.83
CA LEU A 174 -6.82 15.57 -0.59
C LEU A 174 -7.33 14.67 0.55
N GLU A 175 -8.21 13.73 0.23
CA GLU A 175 -8.70 12.75 1.21
C GLU A 175 -7.59 11.79 1.66
N CYS A 176 -6.74 11.33 0.74
CA CYS A 176 -5.57 10.52 1.08
C CYS A 176 -4.62 11.28 2.00
N GLU A 177 -4.43 12.58 1.81
CA GLU A 177 -3.62 13.40 2.71
C GLU A 177 -4.23 13.51 4.10
N ALA A 178 -5.53 13.83 4.18
CA ALA A 178 -6.24 13.88 5.45
C ALA A 178 -6.11 12.54 6.20
N TRP A 179 -6.20 11.43 5.47
CA TRP A 179 -6.07 10.12 6.07
C TRP A 179 -4.64 9.76 6.47
N ALA A 180 -3.63 10.20 5.71
CA ALA A 180 -2.23 10.09 6.11
C ALA A 180 -1.98 10.73 7.49
N ASN A 181 -2.58 11.91 7.73
CA ASN A 181 -2.50 12.58 9.04
C ASN A 181 -3.14 11.71 10.13
N VAL A 182 -4.32 11.15 9.88
CA VAL A 182 -5.00 10.24 10.84
C VAL A 182 -4.12 9.04 11.18
N LEU A 183 -3.43 8.43 10.21
CA LEU A 183 -2.55 7.29 10.48
C LEU A 183 -1.35 7.67 11.36
N VAL A 184 -0.80 8.87 11.16
CA VAL A 184 0.30 9.41 11.98
C VAL A 184 -0.18 9.77 13.38
N GLU A 185 -1.30 10.48 13.50
CA GLU A 185 -1.90 10.90 14.78
C GLU A 185 -2.24 9.70 15.66
N ARG A 186 -2.71 8.61 15.04
CA ARG A 186 -2.97 7.36 15.74
C ARG A 186 -1.71 6.61 16.14
N ALA A 187 -0.54 7.02 15.68
CA ALA A 187 0.75 6.39 15.98
C ALA A 187 0.87 4.93 15.51
N TYR A 188 0.30 4.57 14.34
CA TYR A 188 0.45 3.20 13.81
C TYR A 188 1.91 2.80 13.55
N GLY A 189 2.83 3.76 13.40
CA GLY A 189 4.27 3.51 13.29
C GLY A 189 4.99 3.25 14.61
N ASP A 190 4.34 3.45 15.78
CA ASP A 190 4.96 3.21 17.08
C ASP A 190 4.85 1.72 17.48
N THR A 191 5.95 0.98 17.32
CA THR A 191 6.03 -0.46 17.63
C THR A 191 5.89 -0.79 19.12
N ARG A 192 5.94 0.20 20.00
CA ARG A 192 5.64 0.01 21.44
C ARG A 192 4.14 -0.09 21.68
N GLN A 193 3.35 0.57 20.84
CA GLN A 193 1.90 0.65 20.96
C GLN A 193 1.19 -0.31 20.00
N ALA A 194 1.74 -0.52 18.81
CA ALA A 194 1.17 -1.38 17.78
C ALA A 194 2.03 -2.62 17.51
N GLN A 195 1.40 -3.67 17.02
CA GLN A 195 2.06 -4.90 16.58
C GLN A 195 1.51 -5.36 15.23
N LEU A 196 2.38 -5.94 14.41
CA LEU A 196 2.02 -6.49 13.11
C LEU A 196 1.60 -7.95 13.24
N ARG A 197 0.54 -8.32 12.53
CA ARG A 197 0.03 -9.68 12.36
C ARG A 197 -0.13 -9.97 10.87
N HIS A 198 0.36 -11.12 10.43
CA HIS A 198 0.09 -11.60 9.08
C HIS A 198 -1.29 -12.24 9.06
N LEU A 199 -2.11 -11.86 8.09
CA LEU A 199 -3.38 -12.52 7.83
C LEU A 199 -3.10 -13.62 6.80
N SER A 200 -2.94 -14.86 7.25
CA SER A 200 -2.87 -16.00 6.34
C SER A 200 -4.24 -16.29 5.74
N SER A 201 -4.26 -16.68 4.47
CA SER A 201 -5.43 -17.29 3.85
C SER A 201 -5.46 -18.75 4.27
N ASP A 202 -5.88 -19.03 5.50
CA ASP A 202 -6.13 -20.40 5.98
C ASP A 202 -7.35 -21.01 5.27
#